data_AF-A0A6M8VH83-F1
#
_entry.id   AF-A0A6M8VH83-F1
#
_cell.length_a   1.000
_cell.length_b   1.000
_cell.length_c   1.000
_cell.angle_alpha   90.00
_cell.angle_beta   90.00
_cell.angle_gamma   90.00
#
_symmetry.space_group_name_H-M   'P 1'
#
loop_
_entity.id
_entity.type
_entity.pdbx_description
1 polymer ?
#
loop_
_entity_poly.entity_id
_entity_poly.type
_entity_poly.pdbx_seq_one_letter_code
_entity_poly.pdbx_strand_id
1 'polypeptide(L)'
;MATLNRPRLFRAPAMLTAAGWRQDVGFRVDVHGSIEQLTAGTGEAAEVTLPGAVIPGMVNVHSHIHQRLMAGLSARRADQSDSFWTWRRQMYRTLELLDDERLGVLAAWGFMELLEGGYTAVGEFHYPHHLAAATPAESARRILASAAQAGCALTLLPVWYRYSGFGRQPPDAAQARFVLSRDELIDLIIELREGVDDHVCRIGVAPHSLRAVDVADLPALLERVGDGPIHMHIAEQPDEVVACREHSGLEPLDLLERHLELDRRWCLIHATHVPAARLNALAATGAVLGICPSTEADLGDGLFPVAEFLSAGGRVAIGSDSNIETSAAAELRLLEWGQRLRLGQRNVLAADKDGLGTALWRHTARSGADALGLPAGSLEAGRRADFVVLQGQHPLLAGLTPQQQLDVLVTAGMPGMIESVWVGGCLRVSEGRHLDRDALRPAFLDLRRALALSDS
;
A
#
# COMPACT_ATOMS: atom_id res chain seq x y z
N MET A 1 3.59 18.17 5.25
CA MET A 1 4.60 17.16 5.67
C MET A 1 5.87 17.89 6.09
N ALA A 2 6.64 17.41 7.08
CA ALA A 2 7.85 18.13 7.50
C ALA A 2 8.92 18.10 6.40
N THR A 3 9.31 19.29 5.93
CA THR A 3 10.44 19.51 5.01
C THR A 3 11.72 19.72 5.80
N LEU A 4 12.87 19.49 5.17
CA LEU A 4 14.15 19.80 5.78
C LEU A 4 14.39 21.32 5.70
N ASN A 5 14.82 21.93 6.80
CA ASN A 5 15.13 23.37 6.82
C ASN A 5 16.41 23.74 6.05
N ARG A 6 17.24 22.74 5.73
CA ARG A 6 18.47 22.84 4.94
C ARG A 6 18.83 21.46 4.38
N PRO A 7 19.65 21.36 3.32
CA PRO A 7 20.17 20.07 2.87
C PRO A 7 20.94 19.35 4.00
N ARG A 8 20.92 18.03 3.99
CA ARG A 8 21.59 17.17 4.99
C ARG A 8 22.46 16.13 4.32
N LEU A 9 23.64 15.92 4.87
CA LEU A 9 24.55 14.86 4.44
C LEU A 9 24.43 13.65 5.37
N PHE A 10 24.14 12.50 4.77
CA PHE A 10 24.01 11.22 5.45
C PHE A 10 25.16 10.29 5.08
N ARG A 11 25.45 9.36 5.97
CA ARG A 11 26.38 8.25 5.74
C ARG A 11 25.78 6.94 6.20
N ALA A 12 25.83 5.93 5.33
CA ALA A 12 25.34 4.59 5.58
C ALA A 12 26.50 3.58 5.46
N PRO A 13 26.66 2.64 6.41
CA PRO A 13 27.67 1.59 6.31
C PRO A 13 27.43 0.68 5.11
N ALA A 14 26.15 0.45 4.76
CA ALA A 14 25.74 -0.20 3.53
C ALA A 14 24.39 0.38 3.07
N MET A 15 24.17 0.42 1.76
CA MET A 15 22.92 0.87 1.16
C MET A 15 22.54 0.00 -0.03
N LEU A 16 21.26 -0.39 -0.08
CA LEU A 16 20.66 -1.05 -1.22
C LEU A 16 20.17 -0.02 -2.24
N THR A 17 20.98 0.21 -3.28
CA THR A 17 20.69 1.17 -4.36
C THR A 17 19.95 0.50 -5.53
N ALA A 18 19.53 1.30 -6.51
CA ALA A 18 19.02 0.79 -7.79
C ALA A 18 20.01 -0.16 -8.51
N ALA A 19 21.32 -0.03 -8.25
CA ALA A 19 22.36 -0.88 -8.83
C ALA A 19 22.73 -2.09 -7.94
N GLY A 20 22.07 -2.26 -6.79
CA GLY A 20 22.39 -3.28 -5.79
C GLY A 20 23.07 -2.72 -4.54
N TRP A 21 23.58 -3.62 -3.70
CA TRP A 21 24.25 -3.30 -2.44
C TRP A 21 25.57 -2.55 -2.66
N ARG A 22 25.76 -1.45 -1.94
CA ARG A 22 27.01 -0.67 -1.88
C ARG A 22 27.43 -0.49 -0.43
N GLN A 23 28.74 -0.46 -0.19
CA GLN A 23 29.33 -0.22 1.12
C GLN A 23 29.75 1.24 1.25
N ASP A 24 29.73 1.76 2.48
CA ASP A 24 30.18 3.11 2.85
C ASP A 24 29.68 4.21 1.91
N VAL A 25 28.36 4.41 1.92
CA VAL A 25 27.66 5.33 1.01
C VAL A 25 27.40 6.65 1.71
N GLY A 26 27.92 7.72 1.14
CA GLY A 26 27.51 9.09 1.44
C GLY A 26 26.37 9.52 0.53
N PHE A 27 25.42 10.30 1.05
CA PHE A 27 24.36 10.88 0.21
C PHE A 27 23.82 12.19 0.76
N ARG A 28 23.60 13.14 -0.15
CA ARG A 28 23.05 14.47 0.17
C ARG A 28 21.55 14.48 -0.12
N VAL A 29 20.78 14.94 0.85
CA VAL A 29 19.33 15.12 0.75
C VAL A 29 19.02 16.61 0.73
N ASP A 30 18.27 17.09 -0.25
CA ASP A 30 17.89 18.50 -0.37
C ASP A 30 16.76 18.90 0.59
N VAL A 31 16.35 20.18 0.52
CA VAL A 31 15.26 20.73 1.36
C VAL A 31 13.89 20.13 1.06
N HIS A 32 13.70 19.57 -0.14
CA HIS A 32 12.46 18.90 -0.56
C HIS A 32 12.43 17.43 -0.15
N GLY A 33 13.52 16.92 0.41
CA GLY A 33 13.65 15.52 0.83
C GLY A 33 14.07 14.58 -0.30
N SER A 34 14.67 15.09 -1.38
CA SER A 34 15.21 14.29 -2.48
C SER A 34 16.70 14.01 -2.31
N ILE A 35 17.13 12.82 -2.73
CA ILE A 35 18.54 12.46 -2.86
C ILE A 35 19.11 13.19 -4.08
N GLU A 36 20.06 14.10 -3.88
CA GLU A 36 20.71 14.80 -4.99
C GLU A 36 21.84 13.97 -5.61
N GLN A 37 22.60 13.27 -4.77
CA GLN A 37 23.76 12.50 -5.19
C GLN A 37 24.09 11.38 -4.19
N LEU A 38 24.56 10.25 -4.72
CA LEU A 38 25.22 9.20 -3.96
C LEU A 38 26.74 9.27 -4.21
N THR A 39 27.55 9.21 -3.16
CA THR A 39 29.01 9.21 -3.22
C THR A 39 29.58 7.96 -2.52
N ALA A 40 30.73 7.50 -2.99
CA ALA A 40 31.46 6.40 -2.35
C ALA A 40 32.46 6.96 -1.31
N GLY A 41 32.54 6.33 -0.14
CA GLY A 41 33.59 6.57 0.84
C GLY A 41 33.40 7.81 1.73
N THR A 42 34.48 8.16 2.44
CA THR A 42 34.57 9.24 3.44
C THR A 42 34.70 10.64 2.80
N GLY A 43 33.72 11.07 2.01
CA GLY A 43 33.66 12.43 1.47
C GLY A 43 33.55 13.52 2.56
N GLU A 44 32.71 14.54 2.33
CA GLU A 44 32.39 15.53 3.36
C GLU A 44 31.92 14.86 4.68
N ALA A 45 32.19 15.50 5.82
CA ALA A 45 31.78 14.99 7.13
C ALA A 45 30.25 14.89 7.21
N ALA A 46 29.73 13.67 7.34
CA ALA A 46 28.29 13.44 7.41
C ALA A 46 27.69 14.06 8.67
N GLU A 47 26.57 14.77 8.50
CA GLU A 47 25.78 15.29 9.63
C GLU A 47 25.03 14.15 10.34
N VAL A 48 24.67 13.10 9.60
CA VAL A 48 23.95 11.94 10.11
C VAL A 48 24.71 10.68 9.72
N THR A 49 25.17 9.91 10.71
CA THR A 49 25.70 8.56 10.49
C THR A 49 24.63 7.55 10.89
N LEU A 50 24.20 6.72 9.94
CA LEU A 50 23.19 5.70 10.15
C LEU A 50 23.82 4.45 10.76
N PRO A 51 23.20 3.82 11.77
CA PRO A 51 23.82 2.74 12.55
C PRO A 51 23.82 1.38 11.85
N GLY A 52 23.13 1.22 10.72
CA GLY A 52 22.91 -0.07 10.07
C GLY A 52 22.73 0.00 8.56
N ALA A 53 22.50 -1.16 7.96
CA ALA A 53 22.25 -1.26 6.53
C ALA A 53 20.96 -0.54 6.13
N VAL A 54 21.02 0.22 5.04
CA VAL A 54 19.91 1.03 4.53
C VAL A 54 19.26 0.35 3.35
N ILE A 55 17.93 0.23 3.38
CA ILE A 55 17.11 -0.29 2.29
C ILE A 55 16.06 0.75 1.88
N PRO A 56 15.56 0.75 0.63
CA PRO A 56 14.48 1.65 0.23
C PRO A 56 13.28 1.50 1.17
N GLY A 57 12.57 2.58 1.45
CA GLY A 57 11.29 2.50 2.15
C GLY A 57 10.31 1.67 1.35
N MET A 58 9.59 0.75 2.00
CA MET A 58 8.58 -0.03 1.30
C MET A 58 7.40 0.87 0.93
N VAL A 59 6.81 0.62 -0.23
CA VAL A 59 5.59 1.30 -0.68
C VAL A 59 4.40 0.36 -0.49
N ASN A 60 3.47 0.77 0.36
CA ASN A 60 2.19 0.10 0.54
C ASN A 60 1.26 0.56 -0.58
N VAL A 61 0.98 -0.29 -1.57
CA VAL A 61 0.22 0.11 -2.76
C VAL A 61 -1.28 0.20 -2.53
N HIS A 62 -1.79 -0.41 -1.45
CA HIS A 62 -3.23 -0.54 -1.20
C HIS A 62 -3.55 -0.60 0.29
N SER A 63 -4.42 0.30 0.74
CA SER A 63 -4.92 0.38 2.11
C SER A 63 -6.36 0.86 2.13
N HIS A 64 -7.12 0.31 3.07
CA HIS A 64 -8.36 0.86 3.58
C HIS A 64 -8.17 1.16 5.07
N ILE A 65 -7.65 2.34 5.41
CA ILE A 65 -7.14 2.61 6.77
C ILE A 65 -8.23 2.51 7.85
N HIS A 66 -9.49 2.78 7.47
CA HIS A 66 -10.63 2.65 8.36
C HIS A 66 -10.89 1.21 8.82
N GLN A 67 -10.44 0.21 8.07
CA GLN A 67 -10.59 -1.21 8.43
C GLN A 67 -9.62 -1.63 9.54
N ARG A 68 -8.54 -0.87 9.76
CA ARG A 68 -7.59 -1.16 10.86
C ARG A 68 -8.28 -1.22 12.22
N LEU A 69 -9.37 -0.47 12.41
CA LEU A 69 -10.12 -0.45 13.67
C LEU A 69 -10.77 -1.81 13.98
N MET A 70 -11.09 -2.63 12.98
CA MET A 70 -11.71 -3.95 13.17
C MET A 70 -10.73 -5.12 13.02
N ALA A 71 -9.44 -4.85 12.79
CA ALA A 71 -8.43 -5.88 12.62
C ALA A 71 -8.49 -6.93 13.75
N GLY A 72 -8.68 -8.19 13.36
CA GLY A 72 -8.77 -9.36 14.25
C GLY A 72 -10.14 -9.58 14.93
N LEU A 73 -11.11 -8.69 14.75
CA LEU A 73 -12.44 -8.83 15.36
C LEU A 73 -13.38 -9.76 14.56
N SER A 74 -13.03 -10.10 13.33
CA SER A 74 -13.75 -11.05 12.46
C SER A 74 -13.35 -12.51 12.68
N ALA A 75 -12.44 -12.81 13.61
CA ALA A 75 -11.97 -14.16 13.91
C ALA A 75 -12.99 -15.00 14.72
N ARG A 76 -14.29 -14.86 14.41
CA ARG A 76 -15.37 -15.63 14.99
C ARG A 76 -16.34 -16.05 13.90
N ARG A 77 -16.51 -17.36 13.77
CA ARG A 77 -17.44 -17.97 12.83
C ARG A 77 -18.87 -17.48 13.09
N ALA A 78 -19.37 -16.61 12.21
CA ALA A 78 -20.74 -16.11 12.30
C ALA A 78 -21.78 -17.12 11.79
N ASP A 79 -21.39 -18.02 10.89
CA ASP A 79 -22.25 -19.06 10.30
C ASP A 79 -21.44 -20.32 9.89
N GLN A 80 -22.11 -21.43 9.54
CA GLN A 80 -21.48 -22.66 9.05
C GLN A 80 -20.66 -22.46 7.76
N SER A 81 -20.76 -21.34 7.05
CA SER A 81 -19.86 -20.94 5.97
C SER A 81 -19.52 -19.46 6.09
N ASP A 82 -18.55 -19.14 6.94
CA ASP A 82 -18.01 -17.78 7.07
C ASP A 82 -17.21 -17.42 5.81
N SER A 83 -17.35 -16.19 5.30
CA SER A 83 -16.80 -15.77 4.00
C SER A 83 -16.49 -14.27 3.98
N PHE A 84 -15.88 -13.77 2.91
CA PHE A 84 -15.74 -12.34 2.63
C PHE A 84 -17.03 -11.53 2.93
N TRP A 85 -18.20 -12.07 2.57
CA TRP A 85 -19.48 -11.39 2.71
C TRP A 85 -19.95 -11.21 4.16
N THR A 86 -19.58 -12.12 5.05
CA THR A 86 -19.92 -12.03 6.48
C THR A 86 -18.99 -11.04 7.19
N TRP A 87 -17.70 -11.06 6.87
CA TRP A 87 -16.71 -10.05 7.27
C TRP A 87 -17.16 -8.64 6.87
N ARG A 88 -17.67 -8.47 5.64
CA ARG A 88 -18.13 -7.18 5.12
C ARG A 88 -19.23 -6.53 5.97
N ARG A 89 -20.11 -7.34 6.59
CA ARG A 89 -21.16 -6.81 7.50
C ARG A 89 -20.56 -6.23 8.78
N GLN A 90 -19.48 -6.80 9.30
CA GLN A 90 -18.78 -6.27 10.47
C GLN A 90 -18.05 -4.96 10.14
N MET A 91 -17.48 -4.88 8.94
CA MET A 91 -16.89 -3.63 8.42
C MET A 91 -17.92 -2.50 8.36
N TYR A 92 -19.14 -2.78 7.88
CA TYR A 92 -20.23 -1.79 7.88
C TYR A 92 -20.62 -1.30 9.28
N ARG A 93 -20.61 -2.15 10.30
CA ARG A 93 -20.84 -1.73 11.69
C ARG A 93 -19.73 -0.83 12.21
N THR A 94 -18.48 -1.13 11.87
CA THR A 94 -17.34 -0.31 12.28
C THR A 94 -17.45 1.09 11.67
N LEU A 95 -17.93 1.19 10.44
CA LEU A 95 -18.19 2.46 9.78
C LEU A 95 -19.32 3.29 10.42
N GLU A 96 -20.29 2.68 11.12
CA GLU A 96 -21.32 3.43 11.87
C GLU A 96 -20.75 4.20 13.07
N LEU A 97 -19.60 3.78 13.58
CA LEU A 97 -18.92 4.47 14.68
C LEU A 97 -18.03 5.62 14.24
N LEU A 98 -17.75 5.72 12.94
CA LEU A 98 -16.82 6.70 12.41
C LEU A 98 -17.56 7.97 11.96
N ASP A 99 -17.19 9.07 12.60
CA ASP A 99 -17.26 10.42 12.04
C ASP A 99 -15.85 10.83 11.55
N ASP A 100 -15.71 12.03 10.99
CA ASP A 100 -14.43 12.53 10.49
C ASP A 100 -13.34 12.65 11.57
N GLU A 101 -13.70 13.02 12.79
CA GLU A 101 -12.72 13.16 13.86
C GLU A 101 -12.13 11.81 14.22
N ARG A 102 -12.99 10.80 14.40
CA ARG A 102 -12.61 9.42 14.68
C ARG A 102 -11.86 8.78 13.52
N LEU A 103 -12.27 9.07 12.27
CA LEU A 103 -11.51 8.67 11.09
C LEU A 103 -10.09 9.25 11.13
N GLY A 104 -9.94 10.52 11.52
CA GLY A 104 -8.65 11.17 11.69
C GLY A 104 -7.73 10.48 12.68
N VAL A 105 -8.26 10.18 13.88
CA VAL A 105 -7.55 9.47 14.94
C VAL A 105 -7.11 8.09 14.47
N LEU A 106 -8.03 7.35 13.86
CA LEU A 106 -7.76 6.01 13.33
C LEU A 106 -6.70 6.04 12.22
N ALA A 107 -6.83 6.95 11.25
CA ALA A 107 -5.90 7.06 10.15
C ALA A 107 -4.50 7.44 10.62
N ALA A 108 -4.38 8.39 11.56
CA ALA A 108 -3.07 8.78 12.11
C ALA A 108 -2.39 7.61 12.84
N TRP A 109 -3.16 6.83 13.60
CA TRP A 109 -2.65 5.62 14.24
C TRP A 109 -2.24 4.54 13.23
N GLY A 110 -3.09 4.26 12.24
CA GLY A 110 -2.82 3.24 11.22
C GLY A 110 -1.59 3.57 10.36
N PHE A 111 -1.46 4.81 9.89
CA PHE A 111 -0.28 5.25 9.14
C PHE A 111 0.99 5.21 9.98
N MET A 112 0.90 5.50 11.27
CA MET A 112 2.00 5.35 12.21
C MET A 112 2.45 3.88 12.35
N GLU A 113 1.52 2.94 12.48
CA GLU A 113 1.85 1.51 12.54
C GLU A 113 2.46 1.00 11.23
N LEU A 114 2.01 1.51 10.08
CA LEU A 114 2.61 1.20 8.78
C LEU A 114 4.06 1.71 8.68
N LEU A 115 4.35 2.91 9.20
CA LEU A 115 5.71 3.44 9.31
C LEU A 115 6.60 2.53 10.16
N GLU A 116 6.14 2.10 11.33
CA GLU A 116 6.87 1.13 12.17
C GLU A 116 7.09 -0.21 11.46
N GLY A 117 6.17 -0.61 10.59
CA GLY A 117 6.26 -1.80 9.75
C GLY A 117 7.21 -1.68 8.54
N GLY A 118 7.82 -0.52 8.33
CA GLY A 118 8.79 -0.26 7.25
C GLY A 118 8.19 0.34 5.98
N TYR A 119 6.90 0.69 5.98
CA TYR A 119 6.26 1.41 4.88
C TYR A 119 6.50 2.91 4.99
N THR A 120 6.99 3.56 3.93
CA THR A 120 7.21 5.02 3.91
C THR A 120 6.20 5.77 3.07
N ALA A 121 5.46 5.06 2.20
CA ALA A 121 4.41 5.60 1.35
C ALA A 121 3.20 4.66 1.34
N VAL A 122 2.00 5.23 1.25
CA VAL A 122 0.73 4.49 1.25
C VAL A 122 -0.17 4.93 0.09
N GLY A 123 -0.75 3.97 -0.61
CA GLY A 123 -1.87 4.16 -1.54
C GLY A 123 -3.18 3.97 -0.78
N GLU A 124 -3.82 5.06 -0.35
CA GLU A 124 -5.07 4.97 0.39
C GLU A 124 -6.24 4.94 -0.59
N PHE A 125 -6.86 3.77 -0.70
CA PHE A 125 -8.04 3.51 -1.53
C PHE A 125 -9.28 3.91 -0.73
N HIS A 126 -9.64 5.19 -0.85
CA HIS A 126 -10.57 5.89 0.04
C HIS A 126 -11.99 5.91 -0.51
N TYR A 127 -12.84 5.03 0.02
CA TYR A 127 -14.27 4.98 -0.30
C TYR A 127 -15.25 5.52 0.75
N PRO A 128 -14.90 5.74 2.04
CA PRO A 128 -15.80 6.41 2.99
C PRO A 128 -15.91 7.92 2.71
N HIS A 129 -16.74 8.31 1.74
CA HIS A 129 -16.91 9.73 1.35
C HIS A 129 -17.84 10.50 2.27
N HIS A 130 -18.96 9.88 2.66
CA HIS A 130 -19.99 10.52 3.49
C HIS A 130 -20.03 9.85 4.87
N LEU A 131 -19.23 10.36 5.81
CA LEU A 131 -19.25 9.93 7.21
C LEU A 131 -20.00 10.96 8.07
N ALA A 132 -21.10 10.55 8.69
CA ALA A 132 -21.99 11.46 9.41
C ALA A 132 -22.40 12.67 8.55
N ALA A 133 -22.00 13.89 8.92
CA ALA A 133 -22.32 15.13 8.20
C ALA A 133 -21.19 15.61 7.26
N ALA A 134 -20.12 14.83 7.10
CA ALA A 134 -18.96 15.18 6.30
C ALA A 134 -19.27 15.21 4.80
N THR A 135 -18.71 16.20 4.12
CA THR A 135 -18.57 16.19 2.66
C THR A 135 -17.43 15.25 2.23
N PRO A 136 -17.47 14.75 0.97
CA PRO A 136 -16.38 13.94 0.43
C PRO A 136 -15.00 14.59 0.54
N ALA A 137 -14.94 15.91 0.35
CA ALA A 137 -13.70 16.68 0.45
C ALA A 137 -13.18 16.80 1.89
N GLU A 138 -14.06 16.91 2.89
CA GLU A 138 -13.67 16.91 4.32
C GLU A 138 -13.10 15.56 4.75
N SER A 139 -13.76 14.46 4.38
CA SER A 139 -13.27 13.10 4.64
C SER A 139 -11.91 12.86 3.98
N ALA A 140 -11.76 13.23 2.70
CA ALA A 140 -10.49 13.13 1.98
C ALA A 140 -9.38 13.98 2.63
N ARG A 141 -9.67 15.25 2.99
CA ARG A 141 -8.71 16.13 3.68
C ARG A 141 -8.30 15.60 5.05
N ARG A 142 -9.21 14.91 5.74
CA ARG A 142 -8.88 14.26 7.01
C ARG A 142 -7.81 13.19 6.83
N ILE A 143 -7.93 12.34 5.81
CA ILE A 143 -6.92 11.35 5.46
C ILE A 143 -5.58 12.01 5.12
N LEU A 144 -5.60 13.05 4.29
CA LEU A 144 -4.40 13.82 3.93
C LEU A 144 -3.71 14.39 5.19
N ALA A 145 -4.48 14.97 6.10
CA ALA A 145 -3.98 15.53 7.35
C ALA A 145 -3.39 14.44 8.28
N SER A 146 -4.05 13.30 8.40
CA SER A 146 -3.57 12.17 9.20
C SER A 146 -2.27 11.57 8.66
N ALA A 147 -2.13 11.44 7.34
CA ALA A 147 -0.87 11.01 6.71
C ALA A 147 0.25 12.04 6.94
N ALA A 148 -0.07 13.34 6.86
CA ALA A 148 0.89 14.40 7.17
C ALA A 148 1.30 14.43 8.65
N GLN A 149 0.38 14.11 9.57
CA GLN A 149 0.62 14.00 11.00
C GLN A 149 1.53 12.81 11.33
N ALA A 150 1.25 11.63 10.78
CA ALA A 150 2.13 10.47 10.92
C ALA A 150 3.47 10.69 10.17
N GLY A 151 3.44 11.44 9.08
CA GLY A 151 4.63 11.75 8.29
C GLY A 151 5.01 10.65 7.30
N CYS A 152 4.03 9.93 6.74
CA CYS A 152 4.19 9.06 5.56
C CYS A 152 3.79 9.77 4.27
N ALA A 153 4.40 9.38 3.14
CA ALA A 153 3.98 9.87 1.83
C ALA A 153 2.65 9.20 1.45
N LEU A 154 1.82 9.87 0.67
CA LEU A 154 0.46 9.40 0.42
C LEU A 154 0.06 9.56 -1.04
N THR A 155 -0.43 8.50 -1.65
CA THR A 155 -1.28 8.61 -2.84
C THR A 155 -2.70 8.39 -2.41
N LEU A 156 -3.49 9.45 -2.40
CA LEU A 156 -4.92 9.34 -2.12
C LEU A 156 -5.63 8.94 -3.41
N LEU A 157 -6.45 7.91 -3.32
CA LEU A 157 -7.24 7.38 -4.42
C LEU A 157 -8.72 7.51 -4.05
N PRO A 158 -9.36 8.66 -4.30
CA PRO A 158 -10.80 8.79 -4.12
C PRO A 158 -11.53 7.76 -4.97
N VAL A 159 -12.38 6.98 -4.32
CA VAL A 159 -13.00 5.82 -4.95
C VAL A 159 -14.28 6.19 -5.68
N TRP A 160 -14.45 5.69 -6.89
CA TRP A 160 -15.74 5.69 -7.56
C TRP A 160 -16.55 4.46 -7.17
N TYR A 161 -17.67 4.67 -6.47
CA TYR A 161 -18.63 3.63 -6.11
C TYR A 161 -20.04 4.10 -6.48
N ARG A 162 -20.82 3.26 -7.15
CA ARG A 162 -22.20 3.57 -7.56
C ARG A 162 -23.18 2.44 -7.32
N TYR A 163 -22.73 1.19 -7.40
CA TYR A 163 -23.59 0.01 -7.42
C TYR A 163 -23.15 -1.04 -6.42
N SER A 164 -24.10 -1.82 -5.92
CA SER A 164 -23.83 -2.94 -5.01
C SER A 164 -23.35 -4.20 -5.74
N GLY A 165 -23.57 -4.27 -7.06
CA GLY A 165 -23.30 -5.43 -7.90
C GLY A 165 -23.54 -5.17 -9.40
N PHE A 166 -23.14 -6.15 -10.22
CA PHE A 166 -23.32 -6.13 -11.68
C PHE A 166 -24.77 -5.86 -12.10
N GLY A 167 -24.95 -5.18 -13.23
CA GLY A 167 -26.27 -4.81 -13.73
C GLY A 167 -26.90 -3.60 -13.03
N ARG A 168 -26.07 -2.72 -12.46
CA ARG A 168 -26.50 -1.47 -11.80
C ARG A 168 -27.42 -1.72 -10.60
N GLN A 169 -27.10 -2.73 -9.80
CA GLN A 169 -27.86 -3.02 -8.59
C GLN A 169 -27.77 -1.82 -7.63
N PRO A 170 -28.90 -1.36 -7.06
CA PRO A 170 -28.91 -0.20 -6.20
C PRO A 170 -28.04 -0.46 -4.95
N PRO A 171 -27.29 0.54 -4.47
CA PRO A 171 -26.51 0.42 -3.25
C PRO A 171 -27.42 0.19 -2.03
N ASP A 172 -26.95 -0.62 -1.09
CA ASP A 172 -27.61 -0.77 0.21
C ASP A 172 -27.37 0.46 1.12
N ALA A 173 -28.07 0.51 2.26
CA ALA A 173 -27.96 1.64 3.19
C ALA A 173 -26.54 1.85 3.73
N ALA A 174 -25.77 0.77 3.90
CA ALA A 174 -24.39 0.85 4.37
C ALA A 174 -23.43 1.32 3.28
N GLN A 175 -23.76 1.11 2.01
CA GLN A 175 -23.00 1.57 0.85
C GLN A 175 -23.29 3.01 0.45
N ALA A 176 -24.41 3.59 0.90
CA ALA A 176 -24.78 4.98 0.56
C ALA A 176 -23.66 6.00 0.86
N ARG A 177 -22.88 5.76 1.93
CA ARG A 177 -21.70 6.55 2.31
C ARG A 177 -20.52 6.50 1.34
N PHE A 178 -20.53 5.57 0.38
CA PHE A 178 -19.49 5.43 -0.65
C PHE A 178 -19.90 6.03 -1.98
N VAL A 179 -21.19 6.30 -2.15
CA VAL A 179 -21.74 6.61 -3.47
C VAL A 179 -21.35 8.03 -3.88
N LEU A 180 -20.74 8.14 -5.06
CA LEU A 180 -20.53 9.39 -5.76
C LEU A 180 -20.99 9.25 -7.21
N SER A 181 -21.65 10.28 -7.73
CA SER A 181 -21.77 10.43 -9.17
C SER A 181 -20.38 10.62 -9.81
N ARG A 182 -20.30 10.37 -11.13
CA ARG A 182 -19.05 10.56 -11.88
C ARG A 182 -18.55 12.00 -11.77
N ASP A 183 -19.46 12.97 -11.88
CA ASP A 183 -19.11 14.39 -11.92
C ASP A 183 -18.68 14.87 -10.52
N GLU A 184 -19.34 14.42 -9.44
CA GLU A 184 -18.88 14.69 -8.06
C GLU A 184 -17.47 14.13 -7.79
N LEU A 185 -17.15 12.94 -8.31
CA LEU A 185 -15.80 12.38 -8.19
C LEU A 185 -14.76 13.20 -8.96
N ILE A 186 -15.09 13.64 -10.18
CA ILE A 186 -14.21 14.49 -10.99
C ILE A 186 -13.93 15.79 -10.25
N ASP A 187 -14.97 16.46 -9.76
CA ASP A 187 -14.85 17.72 -9.03
C ASP A 187 -14.00 17.55 -7.75
N LEU A 188 -14.23 16.47 -7.00
CA LEU A 188 -13.43 16.13 -5.82
C LEU A 188 -11.95 15.93 -6.16
N ILE A 189 -11.63 15.19 -7.23
CA ILE A 189 -10.23 14.94 -7.64
C ILE A 189 -9.55 16.25 -8.07
N ILE A 190 -10.24 17.10 -8.82
CA ILE A 190 -9.71 18.40 -9.25
C ILE A 190 -9.45 19.28 -8.02
N GLU A 191 -10.42 19.39 -7.11
CA GLU A 191 -10.29 20.17 -5.86
C GLU A 191 -9.11 19.70 -5.00
N LEU A 192 -8.95 18.39 -4.82
CA LEU A 192 -7.87 17.85 -3.99
C LEU A 192 -6.48 18.08 -4.58
N ARG A 193 -6.35 18.09 -5.92
CA ARG A 193 -5.07 18.30 -6.61
C ARG A 193 -4.50 19.70 -6.44
N GLU A 194 -5.37 20.71 -6.35
CA GLU A 194 -4.93 22.09 -6.15
C GLU A 194 -4.24 22.29 -4.78
N GLY A 195 -4.50 21.39 -3.82
CA GLY A 195 -4.03 21.51 -2.44
C GLY A 195 -2.82 20.64 -2.05
N VAL A 196 -2.24 19.87 -2.98
CA VAL A 196 -1.16 18.91 -2.65
C VAL A 196 0.17 19.24 -3.33
N ASP A 197 1.26 18.90 -2.65
CA ASP A 197 2.60 18.86 -3.23
C ASP A 197 2.85 17.45 -3.79
N ASP A 198 2.87 17.34 -5.12
CA ASP A 198 3.09 16.11 -5.89
C ASP A 198 4.37 15.35 -5.51
N HIS A 199 5.33 16.02 -4.89
CA HIS A 199 6.53 15.39 -4.39
C HIS A 199 6.25 14.47 -3.19
N VAL A 200 5.31 14.82 -2.31
CA VAL A 200 4.96 14.08 -1.08
C VAL A 200 3.60 13.40 -1.14
N CYS A 201 2.70 13.93 -1.96
CA CYS A 201 1.33 13.46 -2.04
C CYS A 201 0.79 13.52 -3.47
N ARG A 202 0.20 12.42 -3.94
CA ARG A 202 -0.45 12.34 -5.25
C ARG A 202 -1.94 12.10 -5.09
N ILE A 203 -2.74 12.61 -6.02
CA ILE A 203 -4.17 12.27 -6.15
C ILE A 203 -4.38 11.47 -7.42
N GLY A 204 -4.68 10.17 -7.24
CA GLY A 204 -5.10 9.29 -8.33
C GLY A 204 -6.62 9.14 -8.40
N VAL A 205 -7.09 8.07 -9.03
CA VAL A 205 -8.50 7.70 -9.10
C VAL A 205 -8.66 6.21 -8.87
N ALA A 206 -9.71 5.80 -8.15
CA ALA A 206 -9.97 4.40 -7.90
C ALA A 206 -11.40 3.98 -8.26
N PRO A 207 -11.69 3.55 -9.50
CA PRO A 207 -12.96 2.89 -9.74
C PRO A 207 -13.01 1.59 -8.94
N HIS A 208 -13.95 1.46 -7.99
CA HIS A 208 -13.85 0.45 -6.93
C HIS A 208 -13.65 -0.96 -7.49
N SER A 209 -14.56 -1.42 -8.34
CA SER A 209 -14.55 -2.74 -8.97
C SER A 209 -15.51 -2.74 -10.15
N LEU A 210 -15.42 -3.74 -11.02
CA LEU A 210 -16.37 -3.95 -12.13
C LEU A 210 -17.83 -4.09 -11.67
N ARG A 211 -18.03 -4.49 -10.40
CA ARG A 211 -19.35 -4.62 -9.77
C ARG A 211 -19.96 -3.28 -9.39
N ALA A 212 -19.11 -2.30 -9.07
CA ALA A 212 -19.53 -1.07 -8.40
C ALA A 212 -19.59 0.15 -9.31
N VAL A 213 -19.12 0.06 -10.56
CA VAL A 213 -19.08 1.17 -11.51
C VAL A 213 -19.62 0.78 -12.89
N ASP A 214 -19.97 1.78 -13.70
CA ASP A 214 -20.21 1.58 -15.13
C ASP A 214 -18.86 1.56 -15.86
N VAL A 215 -18.38 0.37 -16.25
CA VAL A 215 -17.08 0.22 -16.93
C VAL A 215 -17.03 1.00 -18.26
N ALA A 216 -18.18 1.12 -18.94
CA ALA A 216 -18.30 1.89 -20.18
C ALA A 216 -18.08 3.40 -20.01
N ASP A 217 -18.24 3.93 -18.80
CA ASP A 217 -18.04 5.36 -18.49
C ASP A 217 -16.60 5.67 -18.06
N LEU A 218 -15.77 4.64 -17.83
CA LEU A 218 -14.38 4.81 -17.40
C LEU A 218 -13.54 5.65 -18.36
N PRO A 219 -13.58 5.46 -19.70
CA PRO A 219 -12.78 6.29 -20.60
C PRO A 219 -13.07 7.79 -20.44
N ALA A 220 -14.34 8.17 -20.34
CA ALA A 220 -14.75 9.56 -20.15
C ALA A 220 -14.36 10.11 -18.77
N LEU A 221 -14.44 9.29 -17.72
CA LEU A 221 -13.94 9.64 -16.39
C LEU A 221 -12.43 9.91 -16.44
N LEU A 222 -11.66 8.97 -17.00
CA LEU A 222 -10.20 9.01 -17.08
C LEU A 222 -9.68 10.18 -17.93
N GLU A 223 -10.37 10.49 -19.03
CA GLU A 223 -10.06 11.67 -19.85
C GLU A 223 -10.21 12.97 -19.04
N ARG A 224 -11.24 13.07 -18.21
CA ARG A 224 -11.53 14.27 -17.40
C ARG A 224 -10.63 14.41 -16.20
N VAL A 225 -10.27 13.32 -15.52
CA VAL A 225 -9.30 13.37 -14.42
C VAL A 225 -7.86 13.44 -14.93
N GLY A 226 -7.59 13.19 -16.21
CA GLY A 226 -6.26 13.32 -16.80
C GLY A 226 -5.25 12.33 -16.22
N ASP A 227 -3.99 12.77 -16.12
CA ASP A 227 -2.87 11.92 -15.70
C ASP A 227 -2.91 11.56 -14.21
N GLY A 228 -2.35 10.40 -13.87
CA GLY A 228 -2.22 9.92 -12.50
C GLY A 228 -2.48 8.41 -12.37
N PRO A 229 -2.17 7.84 -11.19
CA PRO A 229 -2.45 6.45 -10.86
C PRO A 229 -3.92 6.09 -10.97
N ILE A 230 -4.21 4.89 -11.48
CA ILE A 230 -5.55 4.31 -11.57
C ILE A 230 -5.54 2.98 -10.84
N HIS A 231 -6.39 2.81 -9.82
CA HIS A 231 -6.45 1.59 -9.01
C HIS A 231 -7.83 0.96 -9.07
N MET A 232 -7.92 -0.37 -9.13
CA MET A 232 -9.20 -1.08 -9.16
C MET A 232 -9.06 -2.47 -8.52
N HIS A 233 -10.01 -2.84 -7.65
CA HIS A 233 -10.19 -4.23 -7.25
C HIS A 233 -10.72 -5.05 -8.43
N ILE A 234 -10.06 -6.16 -8.73
CA ILE A 234 -10.47 -7.01 -9.85
C ILE A 234 -10.12 -8.48 -9.60
N ALA A 235 -11.07 -9.37 -9.89
CA ALA A 235 -10.88 -10.83 -9.85
C ALA A 235 -10.32 -11.35 -8.50
N GLU A 236 -10.70 -10.71 -7.40
CA GLU A 236 -10.34 -11.08 -6.03
C GLU A 236 -11.02 -12.39 -5.60
N GLN A 237 -12.34 -12.49 -5.83
CA GLN A 237 -13.17 -13.61 -5.38
C GLN A 237 -13.67 -14.46 -6.57
N PRO A 238 -13.81 -15.79 -6.42
CA PRO A 238 -14.40 -16.64 -7.46
C PRO A 238 -15.84 -16.22 -7.81
N ASP A 239 -16.62 -15.79 -6.83
CA ASP A 239 -17.99 -15.32 -7.01
C ASP A 239 -18.06 -14.08 -7.92
N GLU A 240 -17.06 -13.19 -7.85
CA GLU A 240 -16.98 -12.04 -8.75
C GLU A 240 -16.75 -12.49 -10.20
N VAL A 241 -15.87 -13.48 -10.41
CA VAL A 241 -15.60 -14.05 -11.74
C VAL A 241 -16.85 -14.68 -12.33
N VAL A 242 -17.57 -15.48 -11.54
CA VAL A 242 -18.84 -16.11 -11.96
C VAL A 242 -19.87 -15.05 -12.32
N ALA A 243 -20.11 -14.09 -11.43
CA ALA A 243 -21.09 -13.03 -11.67
C ALA A 243 -20.72 -12.14 -12.88
N CYS A 244 -19.43 -11.90 -13.13
CA CYS A 244 -18.95 -11.19 -14.31
C CYS A 244 -19.30 -11.94 -15.60
N ARG A 245 -19.04 -13.25 -15.64
CA ARG A 245 -19.37 -14.11 -16.78
C ARG A 245 -20.87 -14.19 -17.03
N GLU A 246 -21.66 -14.34 -15.97
CA GLU A 246 -23.14 -14.36 -16.07
C GLU A 246 -23.70 -13.03 -16.60
N HIS A 247 -23.12 -11.90 -16.18
CA HIS A 247 -23.57 -10.58 -16.60
C HIS A 247 -23.16 -10.24 -18.04
N SER A 248 -21.91 -10.53 -18.42
CA SER A 248 -21.28 -9.98 -19.63
C SER A 248 -20.85 -11.02 -20.67
N GLY A 249 -20.76 -12.30 -20.28
CA GLY A 249 -20.15 -13.38 -21.07
C GLY A 249 -18.62 -13.32 -21.13
N LEU A 250 -17.97 -12.43 -20.37
CA LEU A 250 -16.52 -12.19 -20.39
C LEU A 250 -15.89 -12.45 -19.01
N GLU A 251 -14.58 -12.71 -19.00
CA GLU A 251 -13.77 -12.64 -17.78
C GLU A 251 -13.64 -11.18 -17.29
N PRO A 252 -13.37 -10.95 -15.99
CA PRO A 252 -13.19 -9.61 -15.45
C PRO A 252 -12.23 -8.71 -16.25
N LEU A 253 -11.02 -9.21 -16.58
CA LEU A 253 -10.05 -8.45 -17.36
C LEU A 253 -10.54 -8.16 -18.79
N ASP A 254 -11.16 -9.14 -19.44
CA ASP A 254 -11.70 -8.97 -20.79
C ASP A 254 -12.83 -7.94 -20.83
N LEU A 255 -13.65 -7.88 -19.78
CA LEU A 255 -14.69 -6.85 -19.64
C LEU A 255 -14.08 -5.46 -19.49
N LEU A 256 -13.02 -5.31 -18.69
CA LEU A 256 -12.32 -4.03 -18.52
C LEU A 256 -11.68 -3.58 -19.84
N GLU A 257 -10.92 -4.46 -20.48
CA GLU A 257 -10.17 -4.18 -21.72
C GLU A 257 -11.07 -3.96 -22.95
N ARG A 258 -12.34 -4.37 -22.87
CA ARG A 258 -13.34 -4.03 -23.89
C ARG A 258 -13.56 -2.51 -24.02
N HIS A 259 -13.32 -1.76 -22.95
CA HIS A 259 -13.61 -0.34 -22.89
C HIS A 259 -12.37 0.56 -22.94
N LEU A 260 -11.21 0.05 -22.56
CA LEU A 260 -9.96 0.80 -22.49
C LEU A 260 -8.73 -0.10 -22.58
N GLU A 261 -7.58 0.47 -22.88
CA GLU A 261 -6.31 -0.25 -22.82
C GLU A 261 -5.69 -0.11 -21.44
N LEU A 262 -5.20 -1.22 -20.89
CA LEU A 262 -4.40 -1.22 -19.67
C LEU A 262 -2.97 -0.79 -19.99
N ASP A 263 -2.41 0.06 -19.14
CA ASP A 263 -1.07 0.60 -19.27
C ASP A 263 -0.36 0.69 -17.90
N ARG A 264 0.79 1.37 -17.88
CA ARG A 264 1.62 1.54 -16.67
C ARG A 264 0.97 2.36 -15.56
N ARG A 265 -0.13 3.06 -15.82
CA ARG A 265 -0.87 3.85 -14.81
C ARG A 265 -1.74 2.97 -13.93
N TRP A 266 -2.06 1.76 -14.39
CA TRP A 266 -2.96 0.85 -13.69
C TRP A 266 -2.24 0.07 -12.59
N CYS A 267 -2.86 0.07 -11.42
CA CYS A 267 -2.64 -0.93 -10.39
C CYS A 267 -3.90 -1.77 -10.21
N LEU A 268 -3.82 -3.05 -10.56
CA LEU A 268 -4.91 -3.99 -10.39
C LEU A 268 -4.72 -4.68 -9.05
N ILE A 269 -5.67 -4.46 -8.14
CA ILE A 269 -5.60 -4.97 -6.77
C ILE A 269 -6.15 -6.40 -6.77
N HIS A 270 -5.43 -7.28 -6.10
CA HIS A 270 -5.62 -8.73 -6.02
C HIS A 270 -5.30 -9.45 -7.33
N ALA A 271 -6.17 -9.33 -8.34
CA ALA A 271 -6.09 -10.09 -9.59
C ALA A 271 -5.94 -11.61 -9.37
N THR A 272 -6.40 -12.13 -8.22
CA THR A 272 -6.15 -13.48 -7.71
C THR A 272 -6.58 -14.57 -8.69
N HIS A 273 -7.74 -14.39 -9.32
CA HIS A 273 -8.35 -15.36 -10.22
C HIS A 273 -8.17 -15.03 -11.70
N VAL A 274 -7.09 -14.33 -12.07
CA VAL A 274 -6.70 -14.19 -13.47
C VAL A 274 -6.23 -15.53 -14.04
N PRO A 275 -6.78 -16.00 -15.16
CA PRO A 275 -6.35 -17.26 -15.77
C PRO A 275 -4.88 -17.27 -16.16
N ALA A 276 -4.18 -18.40 -15.99
CA ALA A 276 -2.76 -18.55 -16.32
C ALA A 276 -2.42 -18.15 -17.78
N ALA A 277 -3.34 -18.41 -18.71
CA ALA A 277 -3.19 -18.04 -20.12
C ALA A 277 -3.11 -16.52 -20.36
N ARG A 278 -3.54 -15.70 -19.39
CA ARG A 278 -3.57 -14.23 -19.48
C ARG A 278 -2.33 -13.55 -18.91
N LEU A 279 -1.48 -14.27 -18.17
CA LEU A 279 -0.35 -13.66 -17.44
C LEU A 279 0.62 -12.91 -18.35
N ASN A 280 0.97 -13.48 -19.51
CA ASN A 280 1.88 -12.83 -20.47
C ASN A 280 1.28 -11.55 -21.06
N ALA A 281 0.00 -11.57 -21.43
CA ALA A 281 -0.68 -10.40 -21.98
C ALA A 281 -0.80 -9.30 -20.91
N LEU A 282 -1.17 -9.68 -19.69
CA LEU A 282 -1.27 -8.77 -18.57
C LEU A 282 0.09 -8.15 -18.21
N ALA A 283 1.18 -8.94 -18.20
CA ALA A 283 2.53 -8.43 -17.97
C ALA A 283 2.95 -7.41 -19.04
N ALA A 284 2.57 -7.65 -20.30
CA ALA A 284 2.90 -6.78 -21.43
C ALA A 284 2.23 -5.39 -21.36
N THR A 285 1.10 -5.23 -20.65
CA THR A 285 0.46 -3.92 -20.41
C THR A 285 1.36 -2.99 -19.59
N GLY A 286 2.25 -3.57 -18.78
CA GLY A 286 3.05 -2.83 -17.81
C GLY A 286 2.27 -2.37 -16.57
N ALA A 287 1.00 -2.76 -16.41
CA ALA A 287 0.25 -2.57 -15.17
C ALA A 287 0.95 -3.26 -13.99
N VAL A 288 0.73 -2.74 -12.78
CA VAL A 288 1.23 -3.35 -11.53
C VAL A 288 0.11 -4.15 -10.90
N LEU A 289 0.40 -5.38 -10.45
CA LEU A 289 -0.51 -6.13 -9.59
C LEU A 289 -0.21 -5.79 -8.14
N GLY A 290 -1.19 -5.22 -7.45
CA GLY A 290 -1.13 -4.98 -6.01
C GLY A 290 -1.66 -6.21 -5.30
N ILE A 291 -0.76 -7.01 -4.74
CA ILE A 291 -1.10 -8.23 -4.00
C ILE A 291 -1.16 -7.89 -2.52
N CYS A 292 -2.14 -8.43 -1.80
CA CYS A 292 -2.39 -8.14 -0.39
C CYS A 292 -2.33 -9.44 0.43
N PRO A 293 -1.14 -10.08 0.57
CA PRO A 293 -1.03 -11.47 1.03
C PRO A 293 -1.72 -11.78 2.35
N SER A 294 -1.60 -10.90 3.35
CA SER A 294 -2.22 -11.13 4.66
C SER A 294 -3.75 -11.03 4.60
N THR A 295 -4.28 -10.02 3.90
CA THR A 295 -5.72 -9.84 3.72
C THR A 295 -6.32 -10.92 2.82
N GLU A 296 -5.68 -11.25 1.70
CA GLU A 296 -6.11 -12.34 0.81
C GLU A 296 -6.14 -13.70 1.55
N ALA A 297 -5.19 -13.92 2.46
CA ALA A 297 -5.19 -15.10 3.33
C ALA A 297 -6.30 -15.05 4.41
N ASP A 298 -6.53 -13.89 5.04
CA ASP A 298 -7.57 -13.70 6.06
C ASP A 298 -8.99 -13.85 5.47
N LEU A 299 -9.21 -13.33 4.26
CA LEU A 299 -10.49 -13.37 3.55
C LEU A 299 -10.72 -14.66 2.76
N GLY A 300 -9.65 -15.43 2.52
CA GLY A 300 -9.72 -16.75 1.89
C GLY A 300 -9.83 -16.71 0.36
N ASP A 301 -9.22 -15.71 -0.27
CA ASP A 301 -9.38 -15.39 -1.69
C ASP A 301 -8.71 -16.46 -2.56
N GLY A 302 -7.45 -16.77 -2.25
CA GLY A 302 -6.64 -17.71 -3.01
C GLY A 302 -5.18 -17.27 -3.11
N LEU A 303 -4.47 -17.85 -4.08
CA LEU A 303 -3.06 -17.54 -4.32
C LEU A 303 -2.85 -17.19 -5.80
N PHE A 304 -2.44 -15.95 -6.05
CA PHE A 304 -2.01 -15.52 -7.39
C PHE A 304 -0.70 -16.22 -7.81
N PRO A 305 -0.54 -16.62 -9.10
CA PRO A 305 0.70 -17.19 -9.62
C PRO A 305 1.82 -16.16 -9.82
N VAL A 306 2.36 -15.62 -8.72
CA VAL A 306 3.36 -14.55 -8.72
C VAL A 306 4.63 -14.96 -9.45
N ALA A 307 5.13 -16.18 -9.24
CA ALA A 307 6.39 -16.63 -9.84
C ALA A 307 6.33 -16.66 -11.37
N GLU A 308 5.23 -17.17 -11.92
CA GLU A 308 4.96 -17.24 -13.35
C GLU A 308 4.74 -15.83 -13.93
N PHE A 309 4.03 -14.96 -13.21
CA PHE A 309 3.81 -13.59 -13.64
C PHE A 309 5.10 -12.76 -13.66
N LEU A 310 5.96 -12.89 -12.65
CA LEU A 310 7.29 -12.26 -12.67
C LEU A 310 8.17 -12.81 -13.79
N SER A 311 8.11 -14.12 -14.06
CA SER A 311 8.83 -14.75 -15.18
C SER A 311 8.35 -14.23 -16.54
N ALA A 312 7.10 -13.78 -16.64
CA ALA A 312 6.54 -13.12 -17.81
C ALA A 312 6.92 -11.63 -17.93
N GLY A 313 7.73 -11.09 -17.02
CA GLY A 313 8.08 -9.66 -16.96
C GLY A 313 7.05 -8.80 -16.22
N GLY A 314 6.12 -9.43 -15.49
CA GLY A 314 5.09 -8.75 -14.72
C GLY A 314 5.65 -7.95 -13.54
N ARG A 315 4.87 -6.97 -13.08
CA ARG A 315 5.24 -6.06 -12.00
C ARG A 315 4.30 -6.27 -10.82
N VAL A 316 4.85 -6.46 -9.63
CA VAL A 316 4.09 -6.81 -8.42
C VAL A 316 4.50 -5.88 -7.31
N ALA A 317 3.51 -5.35 -6.61
CA ALA A 317 3.66 -4.57 -5.38
C ALA A 317 2.84 -5.23 -4.26
N ILE A 318 3.10 -4.84 -3.01
CA ILE A 318 2.35 -5.32 -1.85
C ILE A 318 1.48 -4.22 -1.25
N GLY A 319 0.31 -4.60 -0.75
CA GLY A 319 -0.57 -3.73 0.03
C GLY A 319 -0.99 -4.38 1.35
N SER A 320 -1.25 -3.59 2.39
CA SER A 320 -1.78 -4.10 3.66
C SER A 320 -3.30 -4.23 3.67
N ASP A 321 -3.98 -3.55 2.72
CA ASP A 321 -5.41 -3.61 2.48
C ASP A 321 -6.28 -3.43 3.73
N SER A 322 -6.79 -4.51 4.31
CA SER A 322 -7.61 -4.49 5.53
C SER A 322 -6.82 -4.10 6.78
N ASN A 323 -5.50 -3.98 6.64
CA ASN A 323 -4.55 -3.64 7.67
C ASN A 323 -4.59 -4.65 8.83
N ILE A 324 -4.84 -5.94 8.55
CA ILE A 324 -4.73 -7.01 9.55
C ILE A 324 -3.27 -7.21 9.97
N GLU A 325 -2.35 -7.12 9.00
CA GLU A 325 -0.90 -7.04 9.15
C GLU A 325 -0.41 -5.66 8.67
N THR A 326 0.58 -5.09 9.36
CA THR A 326 1.14 -3.77 9.03
C THR A 326 2.64 -3.82 8.75
N SER A 327 3.27 -4.99 8.81
CA SER A 327 4.69 -5.21 8.51
C SER A 327 4.92 -5.55 7.03
N ALA A 328 5.72 -4.73 6.33
CA ALA A 328 6.16 -5.00 4.96
C ALA A 328 6.89 -6.35 4.84
N ALA A 329 7.71 -6.69 5.83
CA ALA A 329 8.44 -7.95 5.86
C ALA A 329 7.50 -9.16 6.00
N ALA A 330 6.44 -9.03 6.80
CA ALA A 330 5.44 -10.08 6.95
C ALA A 330 4.63 -10.31 5.66
N GLU A 331 4.25 -9.24 4.95
CA GLU A 331 3.58 -9.37 3.65
C GLU A 331 4.47 -10.10 2.63
N LEU A 332 5.74 -9.69 2.49
CA LEU A 332 6.68 -10.36 1.58
C LEU A 332 6.92 -11.83 1.96
N ARG A 333 6.93 -12.13 3.27
CA ARG A 333 7.03 -13.50 3.77
C ARG A 333 5.85 -14.34 3.34
N LEU A 334 4.63 -13.82 3.51
CA LEU A 334 3.40 -14.50 3.10
C LEU A 334 3.32 -14.66 1.58
N LEU A 335 3.71 -13.63 0.82
CA LEU A 335 3.81 -13.69 -0.65
C LEU A 335 4.69 -14.86 -1.09
N GLU A 336 5.92 -14.96 -0.58
CA GLU A 336 6.83 -16.06 -0.87
C GLU A 336 6.27 -17.41 -0.38
N TRP A 337 5.78 -17.49 0.86
CA TRP A 337 5.30 -18.74 1.44
C TRP A 337 4.09 -19.30 0.70
N GLY A 338 3.19 -18.43 0.22
CA GLY A 338 2.08 -18.83 -0.65
C GLY A 338 2.59 -19.54 -1.89
N GLN A 339 3.62 -19.00 -2.56
CA GLN A 339 4.20 -19.66 -3.73
C GLN A 339 4.90 -20.97 -3.38
N ARG A 340 5.59 -21.05 -2.23
CA ARG A 340 6.19 -22.31 -1.74
C ARG A 340 5.16 -23.40 -1.53
N LEU A 341 4.05 -23.08 -0.88
CA LEU A 341 2.96 -24.02 -0.63
C LEU A 341 2.29 -24.47 -1.92
N ARG A 342 2.07 -23.54 -2.86
CA ARG A 342 1.47 -23.83 -4.16
C ARG A 342 2.35 -24.72 -5.04
N LEU A 343 3.67 -24.52 -5.03
CA LEU A 343 4.61 -25.20 -5.94
C LEU A 343 5.41 -26.35 -5.29
N GLY A 344 5.38 -26.50 -3.96
CA GLY A 344 6.20 -27.48 -3.24
C GLY A 344 7.70 -27.21 -3.31
N GLN A 345 8.10 -25.94 -3.46
CA GLN A 345 9.49 -25.52 -3.67
C GLN A 345 9.92 -24.46 -2.64
N ARG A 346 11.24 -24.24 -2.51
CA ARG A 346 11.82 -23.20 -1.63
C ARG A 346 12.46 -22.11 -2.48
N ASN A 347 12.53 -20.89 -1.95
CA ASN A 347 13.14 -19.73 -2.60
C ASN A 347 12.52 -19.45 -3.98
N VAL A 348 11.19 -19.49 -4.05
CA VAL A 348 10.46 -19.44 -5.32
C VAL A 348 10.61 -18.07 -5.97
N LEU A 349 10.54 -17.00 -5.17
CA LEU A 349 10.63 -15.62 -5.64
C LEU A 349 12.04 -15.02 -5.49
N ALA A 350 13.07 -15.86 -5.30
CA ALA A 350 14.45 -15.40 -5.31
C ALA A 350 14.94 -15.11 -6.74
N ALA A 351 15.94 -14.24 -6.89
CA ALA A 351 16.62 -13.99 -8.16
C ALA A 351 18.10 -14.39 -8.06
N ASP A 352 18.71 -14.93 -9.12
CA ASP A 352 19.99 -15.65 -9.06
C ASP A 352 21.13 -14.98 -8.27
N LYS A 353 21.25 -13.64 -8.36
CA LYS A 353 22.34 -12.89 -7.69
C LYS A 353 21.90 -12.16 -6.44
N ASP A 354 20.62 -11.88 -6.30
CA ASP A 354 20.05 -11.11 -5.22
C ASP A 354 19.29 -12.09 -4.31
N GLY A 355 19.77 -12.29 -3.07
CA GLY A 355 19.07 -13.12 -2.09
C GLY A 355 17.57 -12.79 -2.02
N LEU A 356 16.76 -13.76 -1.60
CA LEU A 356 15.29 -13.67 -1.63
C LEU A 356 14.75 -12.32 -1.12
N GLY A 357 15.23 -11.85 0.02
CA GLY A 357 14.79 -10.59 0.61
C GLY A 357 15.20 -9.38 -0.23
N THR A 358 16.42 -9.40 -0.80
CA THR A 358 16.89 -8.34 -1.70
C THR A 358 16.06 -8.27 -2.98
N ALA A 359 15.82 -9.41 -3.62
CA ALA A 359 15.05 -9.48 -4.87
C ALA A 359 13.60 -8.98 -4.65
N LEU A 360 12.92 -9.53 -3.65
CA LEU A 360 11.54 -9.16 -3.32
C LEU A 360 11.42 -7.69 -2.94
N TRP A 361 12.23 -7.22 -1.98
CA TRP A 361 12.10 -5.87 -1.44
C TRP A 361 12.32 -4.80 -2.51
N ARG A 362 13.36 -4.95 -3.35
CA ARG A 362 13.64 -3.99 -4.44
C ARG A 362 12.51 -3.96 -5.46
N HIS A 363 12.04 -5.14 -5.89
CA HIS A 363 11.02 -5.25 -6.91
C HIS A 363 9.70 -4.65 -6.45
N THR A 364 9.24 -5.00 -5.25
CA THR A 364 7.94 -4.56 -4.74
C THR A 364 7.95 -3.09 -4.34
N ALA A 365 9.02 -2.59 -3.72
CA ALA A 365 9.14 -1.17 -3.39
C ALA A 365 9.14 -0.30 -4.66
N ARG A 366 9.90 -0.70 -5.70
CA ARG A 366 9.93 0.03 -6.98
C ARG A 366 8.60 -0.03 -7.73
N SER A 367 8.01 -1.22 -7.83
CA SER A 367 6.72 -1.40 -8.51
C SER A 367 5.62 -0.63 -7.79
N GLY A 368 5.61 -0.64 -6.45
CA GLY A 368 4.66 0.14 -5.65
C GLY A 368 4.84 1.64 -5.85
N ALA A 369 6.07 2.16 -5.83
CA ALA A 369 6.33 3.59 -6.07
C ALA A 369 5.83 4.04 -7.44
N ASP A 370 6.10 3.24 -8.47
CA ASP A 370 5.61 3.51 -9.83
C ASP A 370 4.07 3.45 -9.89
N ALA A 371 3.43 2.47 -9.22
CA ALA A 371 1.97 2.32 -9.14
C ALA A 371 1.29 3.47 -8.38
N LEU A 372 2.00 4.12 -7.46
CA LEU A 372 1.54 5.30 -6.74
C LEU A 372 1.94 6.61 -7.42
N GLY A 373 2.75 6.57 -8.48
CA GLY A 373 3.25 7.77 -9.15
C GLY A 373 4.18 8.64 -8.28
N LEU A 374 4.79 8.04 -7.25
CA LEU A 374 5.68 8.72 -6.31
C LEU A 374 7.16 8.48 -6.67
N PRO A 375 8.04 9.48 -6.50
CA PRO A 375 9.48 9.32 -6.71
C PRO A 375 10.16 8.57 -5.56
N ALA A 376 9.60 7.46 -5.09
CA ALA A 376 10.06 6.65 -3.96
C ALA A 376 10.51 5.24 -4.42
N GLY A 377 10.62 4.30 -3.47
CA GLY A 377 10.82 2.86 -3.74
C GLY A 377 12.19 2.46 -4.28
N SER A 378 13.14 3.40 -4.36
CA SER A 378 14.52 3.18 -4.81
C SER A 378 15.41 4.30 -4.27
N LEU A 379 16.64 3.95 -3.90
CA LEU A 379 17.65 4.90 -3.40
C LEU A 379 18.62 5.24 -4.52
N GLU A 380 18.36 6.35 -5.19
CA GLU A 380 19.13 6.91 -6.30
C GLU A 380 18.87 8.41 -6.43
N ALA A 381 19.73 9.13 -7.16
CA ALA A 381 19.57 10.56 -7.37
C ALA A 381 18.23 10.90 -8.04
N GLY A 382 17.59 11.99 -7.61
CA GLY A 382 16.28 12.45 -8.08
C GLY A 382 15.09 11.73 -7.45
N ARG A 383 15.31 10.76 -6.55
CA ARG A 383 14.25 10.12 -5.77
C ARG A 383 14.23 10.63 -4.33
N ARG A 384 13.08 10.49 -3.67
CA ARG A 384 12.87 10.79 -2.26
C ARG A 384 13.82 9.98 -1.38
N ALA A 385 14.32 10.62 -0.35
CA ALA A 385 15.06 10.00 0.75
C ALA A 385 14.11 9.28 1.71
N ASP A 386 13.37 8.30 1.17
CA ASP A 386 12.47 7.41 1.91
C ASP A 386 13.17 6.07 2.11
N PHE A 387 13.59 5.75 3.34
CA PHE A 387 14.41 4.57 3.62
C PHE A 387 14.20 3.98 5.02
N VAL A 388 14.56 2.71 5.14
CA VAL A 388 14.57 1.94 6.40
C VAL A 388 16.02 1.58 6.74
N VAL A 389 16.37 1.68 8.01
CA VAL A 389 17.65 1.23 8.55
C VAL A 389 17.42 -0.06 9.34
N LEU A 390 18.17 -1.11 9.01
CA LEU A 390 18.12 -2.39 9.71
C LEU A 390 18.85 -2.32 11.06
N GLN A 391 18.30 -2.99 12.08
CA GLN A 391 18.91 -3.09 13.40
C GLN A 391 20.00 -4.16 13.39
N GLY A 392 21.21 -3.78 12.96
CA GLY A 392 22.34 -4.69 12.81
C GLY A 392 22.81 -5.37 14.10
N GLN A 393 22.44 -4.85 15.28
CA GLN A 393 22.73 -5.47 16.59
C GLN A 393 21.61 -6.41 17.08
N HIS A 394 20.51 -6.55 16.34
CA HIS A 394 19.47 -7.52 16.66
C HIS A 394 20.09 -8.94 16.69
N PRO A 395 19.78 -9.82 17.67
CA PRO A 395 20.44 -11.12 17.82
C PRO A 395 20.43 -12.02 16.59
N LEU A 396 19.38 -11.94 15.76
CA LEU A 396 19.28 -12.68 14.50
C LEU A 396 19.97 -12.00 13.30
N LEU A 397 20.34 -10.73 13.41
CA LEU A 397 20.97 -9.94 12.34
C LEU A 397 22.47 -9.70 12.57
N ALA A 398 22.92 -9.80 13.84
CA ALA A 398 24.30 -9.57 14.23
C ALA A 398 25.27 -10.52 13.50
N GLY A 399 26.34 -9.94 12.95
CA GLY A 399 27.36 -10.67 12.20
C GLY A 399 26.98 -11.09 10.77
N LEU A 400 25.74 -10.84 10.34
CA LEU A 400 25.30 -11.09 8.97
C LEU A 400 25.71 -9.96 8.02
N THR A 401 25.93 -10.30 6.75
CA THR A 401 26.07 -9.30 5.68
C THR A 401 24.75 -8.54 5.48
N PRO A 402 24.74 -7.31 4.94
CA PRO A 402 23.51 -6.55 4.68
C PRO A 402 22.46 -7.32 3.87
N GLN A 403 22.88 -8.08 2.86
CA GLN A 403 22.01 -8.95 2.07
C GLN A 403 21.36 -10.03 2.94
N GLN A 404 22.15 -10.74 3.76
CA GLN A 404 21.63 -11.76 4.67
C GLN A 404 20.72 -11.16 5.75
N GLN A 405 20.99 -9.94 6.22
CA GLN A 405 20.12 -9.26 7.18
C GLN A 405 18.73 -9.02 6.57
N LEU A 406 18.67 -8.57 5.32
CA LEU A 406 17.40 -8.38 4.61
C LEU A 406 16.70 -9.72 4.32
N ASP A 407 17.44 -10.76 3.97
CA ASP A 407 16.89 -12.11 3.81
C ASP A 407 16.27 -12.62 5.13
N VAL A 408 16.92 -12.39 6.27
CA VAL A 408 16.40 -12.73 7.61
C VAL A 408 15.21 -11.86 7.99
N LEU A 409 15.24 -10.55 7.71
CA LEU A 409 14.08 -9.68 7.93
C LEU A 409 12.85 -10.22 7.19
N VAL A 410 12.98 -10.57 5.90
CA VAL A 410 11.84 -11.07 5.12
C VAL A 410 11.42 -12.47 5.58
N THR A 411 12.35 -13.39 5.83
CA THR A 411 12.00 -14.80 6.11
C THR A 411 11.66 -15.09 7.57
N ALA A 412 12.19 -14.31 8.51
CA ALA A 412 12.08 -14.53 9.96
C ALA A 412 11.84 -13.20 10.72
N GLY A 413 11.34 -12.17 10.03
CA GLY A 413 11.07 -10.85 10.58
C GLY A 413 10.29 -10.86 11.89
N MET A 414 10.78 -10.09 12.86
CA MET A 414 10.20 -9.90 14.18
C MET A 414 10.38 -8.45 14.65
N PRO A 415 9.62 -8.01 15.68
CA PRO A 415 9.78 -6.67 16.24
C PRO A 415 11.23 -6.38 16.65
N GLY A 416 11.69 -5.14 16.43
CA GLY A 416 13.04 -4.69 16.76
C GLY A 416 14.11 -5.00 15.71
N MET A 417 13.76 -5.57 14.55
CA MET A 417 14.69 -5.72 13.42
C MET A 417 14.81 -4.46 12.54
N ILE A 418 13.86 -3.53 12.66
CA ILE A 418 13.93 -2.20 12.07
C ILE A 418 14.44 -1.24 13.13
N GLU A 419 15.54 -0.54 12.82
CA GLU A 419 16.11 0.46 13.71
C GLU A 419 15.45 1.82 13.52
N SER A 420 15.42 2.32 12.29
CA SER A 420 14.77 3.60 12.02
C SER A 420 14.14 3.65 10.64
N VAL A 421 13.14 4.51 10.52
CA VAL A 421 12.43 4.79 9.26
C VAL A 421 12.46 6.28 9.01
N TRP A 422 12.85 6.64 7.79
CA TRP A 422 13.05 8.01 7.34
C TRP A 422 12.17 8.27 6.12
N VAL A 423 11.50 9.42 6.10
CA VAL A 423 10.62 9.85 5.00
C VAL A 423 11.02 11.26 4.61
N GLY A 424 11.46 11.45 3.36
CA GLY A 424 12.01 12.70 2.84
C GLY A 424 13.25 13.16 3.62
N GLY A 425 14.05 12.23 4.15
CA GLY A 425 15.20 12.55 5.01
C GLY A 425 14.84 13.02 6.42
N CYS A 426 13.57 12.92 6.82
CA CYS A 426 13.10 13.18 8.18
C CYS A 426 12.91 11.86 8.94
N LEU A 427 13.48 11.76 10.14
CA LEU A 427 13.29 10.60 11.03
C LEU A 427 11.83 10.53 11.50
N ARG A 428 11.21 9.36 11.37
CA ARG A 428 9.82 9.10 11.82
C ARG A 428 9.75 7.98 12.86
N VAL A 429 10.57 6.97 12.71
CA VAL A 429 10.67 5.82 13.61
C VAL A 429 12.10 5.73 14.11
N SER A 430 12.29 5.60 15.41
CA SER A 430 13.59 5.40 16.06
C SER A 430 13.48 4.22 17.02
N GLU A 431 14.46 3.33 17.01
CA GLU A 431 14.47 2.07 17.78
C GLU A 431 13.17 1.27 17.59
N GLY A 432 12.67 1.23 16.35
CA GLY A 432 11.43 0.54 15.99
C GLY A 432 10.13 1.17 16.53
N ARG A 433 10.18 2.39 17.10
CA ARG A 433 9.02 3.11 17.63
C ARG A 433 8.83 4.47 16.94
N HIS A 434 7.60 4.77 16.52
CA HIS A 434 7.29 6.07 15.95
C HIS A 434 7.41 7.21 16.98
N LEU A 435 7.94 8.36 16.56
CA LEU A 435 8.20 9.50 17.46
C LEU A 435 6.93 10.03 18.14
N ASP A 436 5.79 10.03 17.43
CA ASP A 436 4.50 10.52 17.95
C ASP A 436 3.61 9.42 18.55
N ARG A 437 4.10 8.17 18.68
CA ARG A 437 3.25 7.04 19.12
C ARG A 437 2.55 7.31 20.44
N ASP A 438 3.28 7.82 21.42
CA ASP A 438 2.73 8.09 22.75
C ASP A 438 1.71 9.23 22.77
N ALA A 439 1.85 10.21 21.87
CA ALA A 439 0.88 11.29 21.71
C ALA A 439 -0.41 10.83 21.02
N LEU A 440 -0.32 9.92 20.04
CA LEU A 440 -1.47 9.37 19.31
C LEU A 440 -2.27 8.34 20.12
N ARG A 441 -1.60 7.63 21.05
CA ARG A 441 -2.15 6.45 21.74
C ARG A 441 -3.44 6.71 22.53
N PRO A 442 -3.59 7.77 23.35
CA PRO A 442 -4.78 7.93 24.18
C PRO A 442 -6.07 7.99 23.35
N ALA A 443 -6.09 8.82 22.31
CA ALA A 443 -7.26 8.98 21.45
C ALA A 443 -7.63 7.68 20.72
N PHE A 444 -6.64 6.92 20.25
CA PHE A 444 -6.89 5.62 19.62
C PHE A 444 -7.45 4.59 20.61
N LEU A 445 -6.95 4.55 21.85
CA LEU A 445 -7.48 3.66 22.88
C LEU A 445 -8.93 3.97 23.22
N ASP A 446 -9.30 5.24 23.28
CA ASP A 446 -10.69 5.64 23.54
C ASP A 446 -11.61 5.25 22.38
N LEU A 447 -11.17 5.43 21.13
CA LEU A 447 -11.88 4.94 19.95
C LEU A 447 -12.08 3.40 19.98
N ARG A 448 -11.03 2.64 20.34
CA ARG A 448 -11.11 1.18 20.46
C ARG A 448 -12.07 0.72 21.56
N ARG A 449 -12.12 1.44 22.69
CA ARG A 449 -13.08 1.15 23.77
C ARG A 449 -14.51 1.41 23.34
N ALA A 450 -14.76 2.47 22.57
CA ALA A 450 -16.09 2.78 22.05
C ALA A 450 -16.63 1.66 21.15
N LEU A 451 -15.78 1.07 20.30
CA LEU A 451 -16.15 -0.10 19.49
C LEU A 451 -16.47 -1.34 20.34
N ALA A 452 -15.68 -1.61 21.39
CA ALA A 452 -15.95 -2.76 22.25
C ALA A 452 -17.28 -2.63 23.02
N LEU A 453 -17.71 -1.41 23.34
CA LEU A 453 -18.98 -1.15 24.02
C LEU A 453 -20.19 -1.19 23.07
N SER A 454 -20.01 -0.99 21.76
CA SER A 454 -21.11 -1.16 20.79
C SER A 454 -21.43 -2.63 20.48
N ASP A 455 -20.54 -3.56 20.84
CA ASP A 455 -20.72 -5.00 20.68
C ASP A 455 -21.38 -5.69 21.91
N SER A 456 -21.59 -4.95 23.01
CA SER A 456 -22.30 -5.38 24.22
C SER A 456 -23.71 -4.82 24.29
#